data_AF-A0A377WG34-F1
#
_entry.id   AF-A0A377WG34-F1
#
_cell.length_a   1.000
_cell.length_b   1.000
_cell.length_c   1.000
_cell.angle_alpha   90.00
_cell.angle_beta   90.00
_cell.angle_gamma   90.00
#
_symmetry.space_group_name_H-M   'P 1'
#
loop_
_entity.id
_entity.type
_entity.pdbx_description
1 polymer ?
#
loop_
_entity_poly.entity_id
_entity_poly.type
_entity_poly.pdbx_seq_one_letter_code
_entity_poly.pdbx_strand_id
1 'polypeptide(L)'
;MLVSSNVTMQFGSKPLFENISVKFGGGNRYGLIGANGSGKSTFMKILGGDLEPTLGNVSLDPNERIGKLRQDQFAFEAFTVLDTVIMGHGELWEVKQERDRIYALAEMSEEDGYKVADLEVKYGEMDGYSAEARAGELLLGVGHSG
;
A
#
# COMPACT_ATOMS: atom_id res chain seq x y z
N MET A 1 -7.94 -17.43 0.21
CA MET A 1 -9.35 -17.06 0.26
C MET A 1 -9.54 -16.09 1.42
N LEU A 2 -10.37 -15.05 1.22
CA LEU A 2 -10.74 -14.10 2.28
C LEU A 2 -12.17 -14.41 2.74
N VAL A 3 -12.41 -14.49 4.04
CA VAL A 3 -13.73 -14.77 4.60
C VAL A 3 -14.04 -13.80 5.73
N SER A 4 -15.25 -13.26 5.73
CA SER A 4 -15.85 -12.54 6.85
C SER A 4 -16.94 -13.41 7.48
N SER A 5 -16.97 -13.48 8.80
CA SER A 5 -17.90 -14.29 9.57
C SER A 5 -18.57 -13.44 10.64
N ASN A 6 -19.86 -13.15 10.46
CA ASN A 6 -20.73 -12.39 11.35
C ASN A 6 -20.13 -11.03 11.75
N VAL A 7 -19.50 -10.36 10.80
CA VAL A 7 -18.82 -9.09 11.03
C VAL A 7 -19.85 -8.00 11.32
N THR A 8 -19.73 -7.40 12.49
CA THR A 8 -20.56 -6.28 12.95
C THR A 8 -19.66 -5.13 13.36
N MET A 9 -20.04 -3.92 13.00
CA MET A 9 -19.34 -2.70 13.41
C MET A 9 -20.30 -1.72 14.03
N GLN A 10 -19.96 -1.22 15.21
CA GLN A 10 -20.78 -0.29 15.99
C GLN A 10 -19.95 0.87 16.50
N PHE A 11 -20.48 2.09 16.33
CA PHE A 11 -19.93 3.30 16.93
C PHE A 11 -20.97 3.88 17.90
N GLY A 12 -20.65 3.90 19.19
CA GLY A 12 -21.60 4.34 20.22
C GLY A 12 -22.77 3.37 20.37
N SER A 13 -24.01 3.88 20.36
CA SER A 13 -25.21 3.09 20.69
C SER A 13 -25.89 2.42 19.50
N LYS A 14 -25.51 2.74 18.26
CA LYS A 14 -26.14 2.18 17.05
C LYS A 14 -25.12 1.47 16.17
N PRO A 15 -25.42 0.26 15.69
CA PRO A 15 -24.58 -0.44 14.72
C PRO A 15 -24.53 0.34 13.40
N LEU A 16 -23.35 0.39 12.79
CA LEU A 16 -23.15 0.87 11.42
C LEU A 16 -23.59 -0.19 10.41
N PHE A 17 -23.29 -1.46 10.69
CA PHE A 17 -23.80 -2.65 10.00
C PHE A 17 -23.63 -3.88 10.90
N GLU A 18 -24.39 -4.93 10.62
CA GLU A 18 -24.43 -6.14 11.43
C GLU A 18 -24.39 -7.42 10.60
N ASN A 19 -23.77 -8.46 11.16
CA ASN A 19 -23.83 -9.85 10.70
C ASN A 19 -23.42 -10.06 9.23
N ILE A 20 -22.39 -9.34 8.77
CA ILE A 20 -21.86 -9.53 7.41
C ILE A 20 -21.02 -10.80 7.36
N SER A 21 -21.50 -11.78 6.60
CA SER A 21 -20.83 -13.06 6.33
C SER A 21 -20.65 -13.26 4.83
N VAL A 22 -19.41 -13.19 4.34
CA VAL A 22 -19.09 -13.29 2.92
C VAL A 22 -17.80 -14.07 2.73
N LYS A 23 -17.79 -14.97 1.74
CA LYS A 23 -16.59 -15.66 1.24
C LYS A 23 -16.17 -15.07 -0.11
N PHE A 24 -14.95 -14.55 -0.17
CA PHE A 24 -14.34 -14.01 -1.37
C PHE A 24 -13.42 -15.07 -1.98
N GLY A 25 -13.89 -15.72 -3.04
CA GLY A 25 -13.17 -16.75 -3.77
C GLY A 25 -12.29 -16.17 -4.88
N GLY A 26 -11.18 -16.84 -5.17
CA GLY A 26 -10.25 -16.44 -6.24
C GLY A 26 -10.91 -16.38 -7.63
N GLY A 27 -10.40 -15.50 -8.48
CA GLY A 27 -10.89 -15.31 -9.86
C GLY A 27 -12.16 -14.45 -10.00
N ASN A 28 -12.79 -14.07 -8.88
CA ASN A 28 -14.00 -13.25 -8.89
C ASN A 28 -13.68 -11.76 -8.71
N ARG A 29 -14.57 -10.91 -9.26
CA ARG A 29 -14.59 -9.46 -9.02
C ARG A 29 -15.83 -9.12 -8.20
N TYR A 30 -15.64 -8.43 -7.09
CA TYR A 30 -16.70 -8.06 -6.16
C TYR A 30 -16.88 -6.54 -6.13
N GLY A 31 -18.13 -6.08 -6.23
CA GLY A 31 -18.50 -4.68 -6.07
C GLY A 31 -19.25 -4.46 -4.75
N LEU A 32 -18.77 -3.54 -3.92
CA LEU A 32 -19.47 -3.12 -2.70
C LEU A 32 -20.25 -1.83 -2.98
N ILE A 33 -21.58 -1.95 -3.03
CA ILE A 33 -22.50 -0.84 -3.31
C ILE A 33 -23.38 -0.53 -2.09
N GLY A 34 -23.92 0.69 -2.03
CA GLY A 34 -24.78 1.14 -0.94
C GLY A 34 -24.80 2.67 -0.81
N ALA A 35 -25.74 3.21 -0.03
CA ALA A 35 -25.86 4.65 0.20
C ALA A 35 -24.60 5.26 0.87
N ASN A 36 -24.40 6.56 0.74
CA ASN A 36 -23.36 7.26 1.50
C ASN A 36 -23.63 7.11 3.01
N GLY A 37 -22.57 6.83 3.78
CA GLY A 37 -22.70 6.54 5.20
C GLY A 37 -23.09 5.10 5.56
N SER A 38 -23.36 4.21 4.60
CA SER A 38 -23.72 2.81 4.88
C SER A 38 -22.56 1.93 5.41
N GLY A 39 -21.40 2.52 5.70
CA GLY A 39 -20.23 1.82 6.24
C GLY A 39 -19.34 1.11 5.23
N LYS A 40 -19.49 1.33 3.92
CA LYS A 40 -18.65 0.68 2.88
C LYS A 40 -17.15 0.82 3.13
N SER A 41 -16.67 2.05 3.34
CA SER A 41 -15.26 2.33 3.60
C SER A 41 -14.80 1.71 4.93
N THR A 42 -15.68 1.64 5.93
CA THR A 42 -15.42 0.99 7.22
C THR A 42 -15.28 -0.52 7.03
N PHE A 43 -16.18 -1.16 6.28
CA PHE A 43 -16.09 -2.58 5.97
C PHE A 43 -14.82 -2.91 5.16
N MET A 44 -14.45 -2.07 4.18
CA MET A 44 -13.17 -2.23 3.47
C MET A 44 -11.94 -2.09 4.38
N LYS A 45 -11.98 -1.23 5.40
CA LYS A 45 -10.91 -1.15 6.41
C LYS A 45 -10.83 -2.43 7.25
N ILE A 46 -11.98 -3.00 7.64
CA ILE A 46 -12.04 -4.25 8.39
C ILE A 46 -11.51 -5.42 7.55
N LEU A 47 -11.95 -5.55 6.30
CA LEU A 47 -11.44 -6.58 5.39
C LEU A 47 -9.92 -6.46 5.17
N GLY A 48 -9.40 -5.23 5.11
CA GLY A 48 -7.98 -4.95 4.96
C GLY A 48 -7.14 -5.04 6.24
N GLY A 49 -7.76 -5.31 7.40
CA GLY A 49 -7.06 -5.39 8.69
C GLY A 49 -6.69 -4.03 9.32
N ASP A 50 -7.13 -2.91 8.74
CA ASP A 50 -6.86 -1.56 9.28
C ASP A 50 -7.78 -1.20 10.47
N LEU A 51 -8.81 -2.01 10.71
CA LEU A 51 -9.83 -1.73 11.72
C LEU A 51 -10.40 -3.04 12.24
N GLU A 52 -10.38 -3.24 13.56
CA GLU A 52 -11.02 -4.41 14.16
C GLU A 52 -12.54 -4.25 14.19
N PRO A 53 -13.31 -5.30 13.88
CA PRO A 53 -14.75 -5.28 14.01
C PRO A 53 -15.17 -5.32 15.50
N THR A 54 -16.38 -4.86 15.81
CA THR A 54 -16.92 -4.98 17.16
C THR A 54 -17.25 -6.43 17.51
N LEU A 55 -17.78 -7.19 16.54
CA LEU A 55 -18.06 -8.63 16.66
C LEU A 55 -17.74 -9.35 15.35
N GLY A 56 -17.54 -10.66 15.45
CA GLY A 56 -17.17 -11.50 14.32
C GLY A 56 -15.69 -11.41 13.98
N ASN A 57 -15.31 -11.97 12.84
CA ASN A 57 -13.91 -11.99 12.42
C ASN A 57 -13.75 -11.99 10.90
N VAL A 58 -12.56 -11.60 10.46
CA VAL A 58 -12.08 -11.76 9.08
C VAL A 58 -10.89 -12.72 9.10
N SER A 59 -10.85 -13.67 8.18
CA SER A 59 -9.74 -14.61 8.02
C SER A 59 -9.25 -14.62 6.57
N LEU A 60 -7.93 -14.62 6.40
CA LEU A 60 -7.24 -14.76 5.12
C LEU A 60 -6.44 -16.05 5.13
N ASP A 61 -6.43 -16.78 4.02
CA ASP A 61 -5.60 -17.99 3.92
C ASP A 61 -4.10 -17.67 4.11
N PRO A 62 -3.31 -18.55 4.74
CA PRO A 62 -1.92 -18.26 5.12
C PRO A 62 -0.99 -17.86 3.97
N ASN A 63 -1.29 -18.30 2.74
CA ASN A 63 -0.47 -18.06 1.56
C ASN A 63 -0.97 -16.89 0.70
N GLU A 64 -1.92 -16.10 1.19
CA GLU A 64 -2.44 -14.92 0.49
C GLU A 64 -2.03 -13.62 1.17
N ARG A 65 -1.94 -12.56 0.36
CA ARG A 65 -1.67 -11.19 0.81
C ARG A 65 -2.77 -10.26 0.32
N ILE A 66 -3.21 -9.36 1.18
CA ILE A 66 -4.15 -8.29 0.80
C ILE A 66 -3.35 -7.07 0.33
N GLY A 67 -3.61 -6.64 -0.90
CA GLY A 67 -3.22 -5.33 -1.41
C GLY A 67 -4.39 -4.35 -1.29
N LYS A 68 -4.11 -3.12 -0.85
CA LYS A 68 -5.11 -2.06 -0.70
C LYS A 68 -4.67 -0.79 -1.41
N LEU A 69 -5.55 -0.25 -2.26
CA LEU A 69 -5.40 1.10 -2.80
C LEU A 69 -6.07 2.09 -1.85
N ARG A 70 -5.31 3.10 -1.40
CA ARG A 70 -5.85 4.16 -0.55
C ARG A 70 -6.71 5.11 -1.40
N GLN A 71 -7.77 5.67 -0.80
CA GLN A 71 -8.64 6.65 -1.46
C GLN A 71 -8.02 8.05 -1.60
N ASP A 72 -6.86 8.28 -0.97
CA ASP A 72 -6.16 9.54 -1.04
C ASP A 72 -5.43 9.65 -2.40
N GLN A 73 -6.14 10.19 -3.38
CA GLN A 73 -5.62 10.44 -4.72
C GLN A 73 -4.59 11.59 -4.74
N PHE A 74 -4.53 12.39 -3.67
CA PHE A 74 -3.68 13.58 -3.57
C PHE A 74 -2.38 13.34 -2.79
N ALA A 75 -2.26 12.19 -2.11
CA ALA A 75 -1.09 11.85 -1.29
C ALA A 75 0.26 11.95 -2.01
N PHE A 76 0.27 11.97 -3.35
CA PHE A 76 1.48 11.90 -4.16
C PHE A 76 1.59 13.02 -5.21
N GLU A 77 0.81 14.11 -5.14
CA GLU A 77 0.88 15.19 -6.14
C GLU A 77 2.26 15.86 -6.24
N ALA A 78 3.05 15.80 -5.17
CA ALA A 78 4.41 16.34 -5.14
C ALA A 78 5.44 15.44 -5.84
N PHE A 79 5.06 14.23 -6.25
CA PHE A 79 5.97 13.22 -6.79
C PHE A 79 5.58 12.85 -8.22
N THR A 80 6.56 12.43 -9.01
CA THR A 80 6.25 11.88 -10.33
C THR A 80 5.51 10.54 -10.20
N VAL A 81 4.81 10.14 -11.25
CA VAL A 81 4.15 8.81 -11.29
C VAL A 81 5.17 7.70 -11.10
N LEU A 82 6.39 7.86 -11.64
CA LEU A 82 7.48 6.91 -11.50
C LEU A 82 7.94 6.79 -10.05
N ASP A 83 8.21 7.92 -9.39
CA ASP A 83 8.57 7.96 -7.97
C ASP A 83 7.48 7.34 -7.11
N THR A 84 6.22 7.56 -7.45
CA THR A 84 5.08 6.99 -6.73
C THR A 84 5.03 5.48 -6.77
N VAL A 85 5.46 4.87 -7.87
CA VAL A 85 5.60 3.41 -7.95
C VAL A 85 6.78 2.92 -7.11
N ILE A 86 7.91 3.63 -7.16
CA ILE A 86 9.10 3.29 -6.36
C ILE A 86 8.81 3.42 -4.86
N MET A 87 8.02 4.42 -4.44
CA MET A 87 7.55 4.61 -3.07
C MET A 87 6.77 3.40 -2.52
N GLY A 88 6.24 2.53 -3.38
CA GLY A 88 5.68 1.24 -2.97
C GLY A 88 6.69 0.33 -2.25
N HIS A 89 7.99 0.54 -2.48
CA HIS A 89 9.09 -0.05 -1.74
C HIS A 89 9.71 0.98 -0.78
N GLY A 90 9.13 1.13 0.42
CA GLY A 90 9.48 2.19 1.37
C GLY A 90 10.98 2.31 1.69
N GLU A 91 11.65 1.20 2.02
CA GLU A 91 13.08 1.23 2.38
C GLU A 91 13.97 1.70 1.21
N LEU A 92 13.75 1.18 0.00
CA LEU A 92 14.43 1.62 -1.22
C LEU A 92 14.22 3.12 -1.47
N TRP A 93 13.00 3.61 -1.28
CA TRP A 93 12.69 5.02 -1.45
C TRP A 93 13.43 5.91 -0.44
N GLU A 94 13.47 5.51 0.84
CA GLU A 94 14.20 6.24 1.88
C GLU A 94 15.71 6.29 1.58
N VAL A 95 16.30 5.15 1.18
CA VAL A 95 17.71 5.08 0.80
C VAL A 95 17.99 5.94 -0.43
N LYS A 96 17.12 5.90 -1.45
CA LYS A 96 17.23 6.76 -2.65
C LYS A 96 17.26 8.23 -2.28
N GLN A 97 16.28 8.68 -1.49
CA GLN A 97 16.13 10.09 -1.12
C GLN A 97 17.31 10.60 -0.32
N GLU A 98 17.80 9.82 0.64
CA GLU A 98 18.95 10.23 1.46
C GLU A 98 20.23 10.30 0.62
N ARG A 99 20.41 9.34 -0.29
CA ARG A 99 21.56 9.32 -1.19
C ARG A 99 21.55 10.51 -2.15
N ASP A 100 20.40 10.79 -2.77
CA ASP A 100 20.24 11.93 -3.68
C ASP A 100 20.44 13.26 -2.94
N ARG A 101 19.99 13.36 -1.67
CA ARG A 101 20.24 14.53 -0.81
C ARG A 101 21.73 14.75 -0.59
N ILE A 102 22.49 13.70 -0.26
CA ILE A 102 23.94 13.79 -0.03
C ILE A 102 24.66 14.21 -1.31
N TYR A 103 24.32 13.61 -2.45
CA TYR A 103 24.92 13.98 -3.74
C TYR A 103 24.57 15.39 -4.21
N ALA A 104 23.48 15.98 -3.71
CA ALA A 104 23.08 17.36 -4.00
C ALA A 104 23.80 18.42 -3.12
N LEU A 105 24.57 18.01 -2.10
CA LEU A 105 25.31 18.95 -1.26
C LEU A 105 26.41 19.64 -2.07
N ALA A 106 26.54 20.96 -1.90
CA ALA A 106 27.59 21.75 -2.56
C ALA A 106 29.00 21.34 -2.09
N GLU A 107 29.12 20.95 -0.82
CA GLU A 107 30.31 20.33 -0.25
C GLU A 107 29.89 19.11 0.55
N MET A 108 30.53 17.97 0.27
CA MET A 108 30.28 16.71 0.96
C MET A 108 31.30 16.53 2.07
N SER A 109 30.83 16.36 3.32
CA SER A 109 31.72 16.07 4.45
C SER A 109 32.25 14.63 4.39
N GLU A 110 33.28 14.34 5.20
CA GLU A 110 33.81 12.98 5.34
C GLU A 110 32.74 12.02 5.92
N GLU A 111 31.92 12.50 6.86
CA GLU A 111 30.80 11.76 7.43
C GLU A 111 29.73 11.45 6.38
N ASP A 112 29.39 12.43 5.54
CA ASP A 112 28.47 12.22 4.41
C ASP A 112 29.01 11.20 3.41
N GLY A 113 30.33 11.23 3.17
CA GLY A 113 31.01 10.26 2.32
C GLY A 113 30.92 8.82 2.83
N TYR A 114 31.13 8.60 4.14
CA TYR A 114 30.94 7.28 4.75
C TYR A 114 29.47 6.84 4.68
N LYS A 115 28.55 7.76 5.00
CA LYS A 115 27.12 7.47 4.99
C LYS A 115 26.61 7.11 3.60
N VAL A 116 27.00 7.84 2.56
CA VAL A 116 26.57 7.55 1.18
C VAL A 116 27.14 6.22 0.69
N ALA A 117 28.36 5.85 1.09
CA ALA A 117 28.94 4.56 0.76
C ALA A 117 28.11 3.39 1.32
N ASP A 118 27.67 3.46 2.58
CA ASP A 118 26.78 2.45 3.17
C ASP A 118 25.41 2.40 2.48
N LEU A 119 24.87 3.57 2.09
CA LEU A 119 23.61 3.67 1.37
C LEU A 119 23.71 3.07 -0.04
N GLU A 120 24.83 3.24 -0.75
CA GLU A 120 25.05 2.65 -2.08
C GLU A 120 25.04 1.12 -2.03
N VAL A 121 25.64 0.52 -0.99
CA VAL A 121 25.59 -0.94 -0.78
C VAL A 121 24.14 -1.40 -0.62
N LYS A 122 23.38 -0.78 0.30
CA LYS A 122 21.97 -1.11 0.52
C LYS A 122 21.12 -0.91 -0.73
N TYR A 123 21.37 0.17 -1.46
CA TYR A 123 20.66 0.46 -2.70
C TYR A 123 20.92 -0.61 -3.76
N GLY A 124 22.17 -1.07 -3.89
CA GLY A 124 22.53 -2.17 -4.77
C GLY A 124 21.87 -3.49 -4.36
N GLU A 125 21.85 -3.82 -3.07
CA GLU A 125 21.22 -5.03 -2.53
C GLU A 125 19.71 -5.08 -2.80
N MET A 126 19.04 -3.92 -2.82
CA MET A 126 17.61 -3.78 -3.16
C MET A 126 17.34 -3.67 -4.67
N ASP A 127 18.36 -3.89 -5.50
CA ASP A 127 18.30 -3.74 -6.95
C ASP A 127 17.79 -2.33 -7.35
N GLY A 128 18.27 -1.31 -6.63
CA GLY A 128 17.82 0.05 -6.78
C GLY A 128 18.19 0.67 -8.13
N TYR A 129 19.30 0.25 -8.74
CA TYR A 129 19.74 0.79 -10.04
C TYR A 129 18.78 0.41 -11.19
N SER A 130 17.98 -0.65 -11.01
CA SER A 130 16.94 -1.05 -11.97
C SER A 130 15.55 -0.51 -11.61
N ALA A 131 15.40 0.14 -10.44
CA ALA A 131 14.09 0.47 -9.87
C ALA A 131 13.22 1.34 -10.79
N GLU A 132 13.82 2.33 -11.46
CA GLU A 132 13.13 3.17 -12.44
C GLU A 132 12.66 2.37 -13.66
N ALA A 133 13.50 1.48 -14.19
CA ALA A 133 13.12 0.62 -15.30
C ALA A 133 11.96 -0.32 -14.91
N ARG A 134 12.04 -0.96 -13.75
CA ARG A 134 10.97 -1.83 -13.20
C ARG A 134 9.67 -1.06 -12.97
N ALA A 135 9.76 0.16 -12.43
CA ALA A 135 8.61 1.03 -12.23
C ALA A 135 7.97 1.43 -13.57
N GLY A 136 8.79 1.75 -14.58
CA GLY A 136 8.34 2.04 -15.94
C GLY A 136 7.63 0.86 -16.60
N GLU A 137 8.18 -0.35 -16.50
CA GLU A 137 7.54 -1.58 -16.99
C GLU A 137 6.18 -1.83 -16.33
N LEU A 138 6.10 -1.65 -15.01
CA LEU A 138 4.86 -1.80 -14.26
C LEU A 138 3.79 -0.79 -14.74
N LEU A 139 4.17 0.47 -14.96
CA LEU A 139 3.27 1.51 -15.47
C LEU A 139 2.79 1.23 -16.89
N LEU A 140 3.66 0.72 -17.77
CA LEU A 140 3.30 0.30 -19.12
C LEU A 140 2.31 -0.87 -19.11
N GLY A 141 2.51 -1.83 -18.20
CA GLY A 141 1.61 -2.98 -18.02
C GLY A 141 0.21 -2.60 -17.55
N VAL A 142 0.07 -1.53 -16.76
CA VAL A 142 -1.24 -1.02 -16.30
C VAL A 142 -1.99 -0.28 -17.42
N GLY A 143 -1.27 0.27 -18.41
CA GLY A 143 -1.86 0.99 -19.55
C GLY A 143 -2.40 0.10 -20.67
N HIS A 144 -2.01 -1.18 -20.72
CA HIS A 144 -2.41 -2.12 -21.77
C HIS A 144 -3.05 -3.37 -21.17
N SER A 145 -4.32 -3.24 -20.81
CA SER A 145 -5.22 -4.39 -20.60
C SER A 145 -6.48 -4.17 -21.46
N GLY A 146 -6.33 -4.39 -22.76
CA GLY A 146 -7.40 -4.41 -23.76
C GLY A 146 -7.33 -5.70 -24.55
#